data_AF-A0A5P2BP98-F1
#
_entry.id   AF-A0A5P2BP98-F1
#
_cell.length_a   1.000
_cell.length_b   1.000
_cell.length_c   1.000
_cell.angle_alpha   90.00
_cell.angle_beta   90.00
_cell.angle_gamma   90.00
#
_symmetry.space_group_name_H-M   'P 1'
#
loop_
_entity.id
_entity.type
_entity.pdbx_description
1 polymer ?
#
loop_
_entity_poly.entity_id
_entity_poly.type
_entity_poly.pdbx_seq_one_letter_code
_entity_poly.pdbx_strand_id
1 'polypeptide(L)'
;MSREPTEDEPTEDDIRRALELAERTPRPTPLYSDDLVEADVLPLQEFLRARLAELEGRWPMGSDERFAARALTSAMLSTAMRLTEEITTWRQALAEGRGEEPGLLQTLRRDIGHDFNQLVWAAQQWRAHPDHERWRPRHYLNAAHLASLLGPRSGDTSTDAVRGPYGHEAHP
;
A
#
# COMPACT_ATOMS: atom_id res chain seq x y z
N MET A 1 -31.36 4.31 46.27
CA MET A 1 -30.15 4.73 45.55
C MET A 1 -29.67 3.52 44.75
N SER A 2 -30.08 3.45 43.48
CA SER A 2 -29.63 2.42 42.55
C SER A 2 -28.25 2.81 42.01
N ARG A 3 -27.28 1.90 42.09
CA ARG A 3 -25.99 2.04 41.39
C ARG A 3 -26.21 1.66 39.92
N GLU A 4 -25.86 2.57 39.03
CA GLU A 4 -25.73 2.28 37.60
C GLU A 4 -24.62 1.23 37.37
N PRO A 5 -24.75 0.35 36.37
CA PRO A 5 -23.70 -0.60 36.03
C PRO A 5 -22.55 0.16 35.34
N THR A 6 -21.36 0.11 35.95
CA THR A 6 -20.10 0.49 35.31
C THR A 6 -19.86 -0.41 34.10
N GLU A 7 -19.56 0.19 32.95
CA GLU A 7 -19.05 -0.49 31.77
C GLU A 7 -17.78 -1.27 32.17
N ASP A 8 -17.87 -2.60 32.17
CA ASP A 8 -16.72 -3.47 32.46
C ASP A 8 -15.66 -3.29 31.38
N GLU A 9 -14.44 -2.92 31.80
CA GLU A 9 -13.27 -2.91 30.91
C GLU A 9 -13.00 -4.33 30.38
N PRO A 10 -12.69 -4.49 29.09
CA PRO A 10 -12.46 -5.80 28.49
C PRO A 10 -11.28 -6.51 29.16
N THR A 11 -11.47 -7.78 29.53
CA THR A 11 -10.41 -8.56 30.17
C THR A 11 -9.32 -8.96 29.17
N GLU A 12 -8.13 -9.31 29.65
CA GLU A 12 -7.02 -9.80 28.82
C GLU A 12 -7.43 -11.03 27.97
N ASP A 13 -8.33 -11.87 28.49
CA ASP A 13 -8.90 -13.01 27.79
C ASP A 13 -9.86 -12.60 26.66
N ASP A 14 -10.62 -11.52 26.85
CA ASP A 14 -11.48 -10.95 25.83
C ASP A 14 -10.66 -10.32 24.70
N ILE A 15 -9.58 -9.61 25.06
CA ILE A 15 -8.63 -9.05 24.09
C ILE A 15 -7.96 -10.17 23.29
N ARG A 16 -7.48 -11.23 23.96
CA ARG A 16 -6.86 -12.39 23.30
C ARG A 16 -7.83 -13.10 22.36
N ARG A 17 -9.08 -13.35 22.77
CA ARG A 17 -10.10 -13.94 21.90
C ARG A 17 -10.45 -13.04 20.72
N ALA A 18 -10.52 -11.72 20.95
CA ALA A 18 -10.78 -10.76 19.88
C ALA A 18 -9.64 -10.74 18.85
N LEU A 19 -8.38 -10.82 19.30
CA LEU A 19 -7.22 -10.93 18.41
C LEU A 19 -7.23 -12.25 17.62
N GLU A 20 -7.48 -13.39 18.27
CA GLU A 20 -7.59 -14.68 17.58
C GLU A 20 -8.74 -14.71 16.57
N LEU A 21 -9.87 -14.08 16.88
CA LEU A 21 -11.02 -13.98 15.97
C LEU A 21 -10.70 -13.05 14.79
N ALA A 22 -10.00 -11.94 15.04
CA ALA A 22 -9.56 -11.01 14.01
C ALA A 22 -8.54 -11.66 13.06
N GLU A 23 -7.64 -12.50 13.56
CA GLU A 23 -6.69 -13.27 12.75
C GLU A 23 -7.39 -14.31 11.84
N ARG A 24 -8.49 -14.90 12.32
CA ARG A 24 -9.24 -15.94 11.58
C ARG A 24 -10.30 -15.39 10.63
N THR A 25 -10.64 -14.10 10.74
CA THR A 25 -11.66 -13.47 9.87
C THR A 25 -11.00 -12.99 8.59
N PRO A 26 -11.47 -13.43 7.40
CA PRO A 26 -10.92 -12.93 6.13
C PRO A 26 -11.09 -11.41 6.07
N ARG A 27 -9.97 -10.69 6.00
CA ARG A 27 -10.02 -9.24 5.83
C ARG A 27 -10.58 -8.93 4.44
N PRO A 28 -11.53 -7.98 4.31
CA PRO A 28 -11.95 -7.52 3.00
C PRO A 28 -10.76 -6.92 2.27
N THR A 29 -10.66 -7.20 0.97
CA THR A 29 -9.63 -6.60 0.12
C THR A 29 -9.73 -5.07 0.19
N PRO A 30 -8.63 -4.35 0.50
CA PRO A 30 -8.66 -2.89 0.61
C PRO A 30 -8.98 -2.27 -0.74
N LEU A 31 -9.78 -1.20 -0.73
CA LEU A 31 -10.13 -0.44 -1.93
C LEU A 31 -9.04 0.59 -2.30
N TYR A 32 -8.34 1.11 -1.29
CA TYR A 32 -7.33 2.15 -1.41
C TYR A 32 -5.94 1.64 -1.06
N SER A 33 -4.91 2.26 -1.65
CA SER A 33 -3.52 1.83 -1.48
C SER A 33 -2.94 2.13 -0.10
N ASP A 34 -3.39 3.18 0.58
CA ASP A 34 -2.95 3.55 1.92
C ASP A 34 -3.56 2.68 3.03
N ASP A 35 -4.57 1.88 2.71
CA ASP A 35 -5.15 0.87 3.59
C ASP A 35 -4.46 -0.50 3.44
N LEU A 36 -3.50 -0.63 2.52
CA LEU A 36 -2.74 -1.87 2.31
C LEU A 36 -1.95 -2.26 3.56
N VAL A 37 -1.86 -3.57 3.78
CA VAL A 37 -0.91 -4.18 4.71
C VAL A 37 -0.02 -5.19 3.99
N GLU A 38 1.03 -5.65 4.68
CA GLU A 38 1.95 -6.66 4.14
C GLU A 38 1.22 -7.91 3.62
N ALA A 39 0.17 -8.35 4.34
CA ALA A 39 -0.64 -9.51 3.95
C ALA A 39 -1.35 -9.34 2.58
N ASP A 40 -1.55 -8.11 2.10
CA ASP A 40 -2.11 -7.86 0.77
C ASP A 40 -1.05 -7.97 -0.34
N VAL A 41 0.23 -7.83 0.00
CA VAL A 41 1.36 -7.81 -0.95
C VAL A 41 2.02 -9.18 -1.07
N LEU A 42 2.20 -9.89 0.04
CA LEU A 42 2.92 -11.18 0.06
C LEU A 42 2.36 -12.20 -0.96
N PRO A 43 1.03 -12.43 -1.06
CA PRO A 43 0.51 -13.39 -2.04
C PRO A 43 0.80 -12.99 -3.49
N LEU A 44 0.76 -11.68 -3.79
CA LEU A 44 1.08 -11.16 -5.12
C LEU A 44 2.57 -11.31 -5.42
N GLN A 45 3.44 -11.05 -4.44
CA GLN A 45 4.88 -11.23 -4.55
C GLN A 45 5.23 -12.70 -4.83
N GLU A 46 4.66 -13.65 -4.08
CA GLU A 46 4.89 -15.08 -4.28
C GLU A 46 4.40 -15.55 -5.64
N PHE A 47 3.22 -15.08 -6.05
CA PHE A 47 2.68 -15.37 -7.36
C PHE A 47 3.60 -14.88 -8.49
N LEU A 48 4.02 -13.62 -8.44
CA LEU A 48 4.91 -13.04 -9.44
C LEU A 48 6.27 -13.75 -9.45
N ARG A 49 6.81 -14.09 -8.28
CA ARG A 49 8.05 -14.87 -8.16
C ARG A 49 7.94 -16.19 -8.93
N ALA A 50 6.88 -16.95 -8.71
CA ALA A 50 6.66 -18.23 -9.37
C ALA A 50 6.50 -18.07 -10.89
N ARG A 51 5.64 -17.14 -11.33
CA ARG A 51 5.32 -16.97 -12.75
C ARG A 51 6.45 -16.37 -13.57
N LEU A 52 7.22 -15.46 -12.99
CA LEU A 52 8.39 -14.88 -13.66
C LEU A 52 9.55 -15.88 -13.72
N ALA A 53 9.72 -16.74 -12.72
CA ALA A 53 10.68 -17.86 -12.77
C ALA A 53 10.32 -18.87 -13.87
N GLU A 54 9.04 -19.22 -14.02
CA GLU A 54 8.57 -20.04 -15.15
C GLU A 54 8.84 -19.37 -16.50
N LEU A 55 8.63 -18.05 -16.60
CA LEU A 55 8.90 -17.30 -17.83
C LEU A 55 10.39 -17.29 -18.18
N GLU A 56 11.26 -17.07 -17.20
CA GLU A 56 12.71 -17.15 -17.37
C GLU A 56 13.12 -18.55 -17.85
N GLY A 57 12.54 -19.61 -17.28
CA GLY A 57 12.86 -21.00 -17.60
C GLY A 57 12.46 -21.47 -19.00
N ARG A 58 11.65 -20.70 -19.74
CA ARG A 58 11.26 -21.04 -21.13
C ARG A 58 12.36 -20.75 -22.15
N TRP A 59 13.27 -19.85 -21.83
CA TRP A 59 14.26 -19.33 -22.76
C TRP A 59 15.63 -19.96 -22.54
N PRO A 60 16.42 -20.22 -23.60
CA PRO A 60 17.76 -20.77 -23.48
C PRO A 60 18.69 -19.90 -22.62
N MET A 61 19.70 -20.52 -22.00
CA MET A 61 20.74 -19.77 -21.30
C MET A 61 21.47 -18.83 -22.27
N GLY A 62 21.61 -17.57 -21.88
CA GLY A 62 22.34 -16.56 -22.66
C GLY A 62 21.53 -15.86 -23.74
N SER A 63 20.23 -16.16 -23.90
CA SER A 63 19.37 -15.41 -24.83
C SER A 63 18.95 -14.06 -24.24
N ASP A 64 18.68 -13.10 -25.12
CA ASP A 64 18.21 -11.76 -24.74
C ASP A 64 16.85 -11.83 -24.04
N GLU A 65 15.97 -12.75 -24.46
CA GLU A 65 14.66 -12.97 -23.82
C GLU A 65 14.82 -13.49 -22.40
N ARG A 66 15.78 -14.38 -22.16
CA ARG A 66 16.07 -14.86 -20.80
C ARG A 66 16.62 -13.73 -19.94
N PHE A 67 17.51 -12.91 -20.48
CA PHE A 67 18.03 -11.72 -19.79
C PHE A 67 16.90 -10.75 -19.43
N ALA A 68 16.02 -10.44 -20.39
CA ALA A 68 14.88 -9.55 -20.18
C ALA A 68 13.90 -10.11 -19.13
N ALA A 69 13.59 -11.41 -19.19
CA ALA A 69 12.75 -12.07 -18.19
C ALA A 69 13.38 -12.00 -16.79
N ARG A 70 14.68 -12.28 -16.66
CA ARG A 70 15.41 -12.19 -15.39
C ARG A 70 15.50 -10.76 -14.85
N ALA A 71 15.68 -9.76 -15.73
CA ALA A 71 15.68 -8.36 -15.35
C ALA A 71 14.29 -7.93 -14.83
N LEU A 72 13.22 -8.34 -15.52
CA LEU A 72 11.85 -8.13 -15.05
C LEU A 72 11.58 -8.79 -13.70
N THR A 73 12.01 -10.05 -13.51
CA THR A 73 11.93 -10.75 -12.22
C THR A 73 12.60 -9.94 -11.11
N SER A 74 13.85 -9.52 -11.33
CA SER A 74 14.61 -8.75 -10.35
C SER A 74 13.92 -7.43 -10.03
N ALA A 75 13.43 -6.72 -11.04
CA ALA A 75 12.72 -5.46 -10.86
C ALA A 75 11.44 -5.64 -10.03
N MET A 76 10.60 -6.61 -10.37
CA MET A 76 9.33 -6.83 -9.66
C MET A 76 9.54 -7.33 -8.22
N LEU A 77 10.53 -8.20 -7.98
CA LEU A 77 10.85 -8.64 -6.62
C LEU A 77 11.43 -7.51 -5.77
N SER A 78 12.24 -6.62 -6.36
CA SER A 78 12.75 -5.42 -5.71
C SER A 78 11.62 -4.44 -5.37
N THR A 79 10.71 -4.18 -6.32
CA THR A 79 9.49 -3.37 -6.07
C THR A 79 8.66 -3.96 -4.94
N ALA A 80 8.43 -5.28 -4.92
CA ALA A 80 7.66 -5.91 -3.84
C ALA A 80 8.33 -5.80 -2.47
N MET A 81 9.66 -5.95 -2.40
CA MET A 81 10.40 -5.79 -1.14
C MET A 81 10.33 -4.35 -0.62
N ARG A 82 10.57 -3.38 -1.50
CA ARG A 82 10.44 -1.95 -1.17
C ARG A 82 9.02 -1.61 -0.71
N LEU A 83 8.00 -2.08 -1.42
CA LEU A 83 6.60 -1.86 -1.04
C LEU A 83 6.29 -2.39 0.36
N THR A 84 6.80 -3.55 0.75
CA THR A 84 6.61 -4.08 2.12
C THR A 84 7.25 -3.18 3.17
N GLU A 85 8.44 -2.64 2.91
CA GLU A 85 9.11 -1.66 3.80
C GLU A 85 8.33 -0.34 3.88
N GLU A 86 7.82 0.12 2.74
CA GLU A 86 7.03 1.35 2.64
C GLU A 86 5.71 1.23 3.42
N ILE A 87 4.98 0.12 3.27
CA ILE A 87 3.79 -0.19 4.04
C ILE A 87 4.12 -0.23 5.53
N THR A 88 5.18 -0.93 5.92
CA THR A 88 5.58 -1.03 7.34
C THR A 88 5.84 0.37 7.93
N THR A 89 6.59 1.19 7.21
CA THR A 89 6.91 2.58 7.59
C THR A 89 5.63 3.42 7.72
N TRP A 90 4.71 3.29 6.77
CA TRP A 90 3.43 3.98 6.78
C TRP A 90 2.55 3.57 7.97
N ARG A 91 2.45 2.27 8.24
CA ARG A 91 1.68 1.73 9.36
C ARG A 91 2.23 2.20 10.71
N GLN A 92 3.56 2.28 10.84
CA GLN A 92 4.19 2.85 12.03
C GLN A 92 3.84 4.34 12.19
N ALA A 93 3.96 5.14 11.13
CA ALA A 93 3.61 6.55 11.17
C ALA A 93 2.12 6.79 11.54
N LEU A 94 1.21 5.94 11.04
CA LEU A 94 -0.20 5.97 11.44
C LEU A 94 -0.39 5.66 12.93
N ALA A 95 0.29 4.64 13.45
CA ALA A 95 0.22 4.30 14.87
C ALA A 95 0.74 5.43 15.78
N GLU A 96 1.69 6.23 15.28
CA GLU A 96 2.24 7.41 15.96
C GLU A 96 1.39 8.68 15.73
N GLY A 97 0.27 8.59 15.01
CA GLY A 97 -0.62 9.74 14.73
C GLY A 97 -0.07 10.72 13.68
N ARG A 98 0.95 10.34 12.93
CA ARG A 98 1.68 11.18 11.96
C ARG A 98 1.15 11.07 10.52
N GLY A 99 0.03 10.39 10.29
CA GLY A 99 -0.49 10.08 8.95
C GLY A 99 -0.77 11.28 8.04
N GLU A 100 -1.01 12.46 8.63
CA GLU A 100 -1.30 13.70 7.90
C GLU A 100 -0.08 14.64 7.80
N GLU A 101 1.11 14.23 8.26
CA GLU A 101 2.30 15.08 8.13
C GLU A 101 2.64 15.29 6.64
N PRO A 102 2.86 16.55 6.20
CA PRO A 102 3.25 16.83 4.83
C PRO A 102 4.68 16.35 4.56
N GLY A 103 5.00 16.16 3.27
CA GLY A 103 6.34 15.81 2.84
C GLY A 103 6.54 14.30 2.68
N LEU A 104 7.52 13.72 3.38
CA LEU A 104 7.98 12.34 3.15
C LEU A 104 6.86 11.31 3.25
N LEU A 105 5.93 11.46 4.19
CA LEU A 105 4.80 10.52 4.34
C LEU A 105 3.79 10.62 3.20
N GLN A 106 3.63 11.79 2.57
CA GLN A 106 2.78 11.92 1.38
C GLN A 106 3.43 11.29 0.15
N THR A 107 4.75 11.45 0.01
CA THR A 107 5.53 10.72 -0.99
C THR A 107 5.39 9.21 -0.79
N LEU A 108 5.56 8.73 0.44
CA LEU A 108 5.41 7.33 0.80
C LEU A 108 4.04 6.77 0.41
N ARG A 109 2.95 7.47 0.73
CA ARG A 109 1.58 7.03 0.38
C ARG A 109 1.35 6.91 -1.13
N ARG A 110 1.88 7.88 -1.89
CA ARG A 110 1.84 7.84 -3.35
C ARG A 110 2.64 6.66 -3.88
N ASP A 111 3.84 6.44 -3.35
CA ASP A 111 4.76 5.41 -3.80
C ASP A 111 4.21 4.00 -3.50
N ILE A 112 3.57 3.80 -2.33
CA ILE A 112 2.81 2.57 -2.01
C ILE A 112 1.77 2.27 -3.11
N GLY A 113 0.99 3.27 -3.50
CA GLY A 113 -0.01 3.11 -4.56
C GLY A 113 0.60 2.83 -5.93
N HIS A 114 1.72 3.48 -6.24
CA HIS A 114 2.44 3.30 -7.51
C HIS A 114 2.99 1.88 -7.62
N ASP A 115 3.71 1.44 -6.61
CA ASP A 115 4.37 0.16 -6.55
C ASP A 115 3.39 -1.00 -6.55
N PHE A 116 2.34 -0.94 -5.71
CA PHE A 116 1.33 -1.99 -5.68
C PHE A 116 0.66 -2.13 -7.05
N ASN A 117 0.27 -1.01 -7.67
CA ASN A 117 -0.35 -1.02 -8.98
C ASN A 117 0.61 -1.53 -10.07
N GLN A 118 1.91 -1.23 -9.98
CA GLN A 118 2.92 -1.77 -10.88
C GLN A 118 3.00 -3.31 -10.80
N LEU A 119 3.00 -3.88 -9.59
CA LEU A 119 2.98 -5.33 -9.39
C LEU A 119 1.69 -5.95 -9.95
N VAL A 120 0.55 -5.30 -9.71
CA VAL A 120 -0.74 -5.77 -10.26
C VAL A 120 -0.72 -5.74 -11.79
N TRP A 121 -0.20 -4.69 -12.41
CA TRP A 121 -0.09 -4.62 -13.88
C TRP A 121 0.79 -5.73 -14.43
N ALA A 122 1.92 -6.03 -13.78
CA ALA A 122 2.74 -7.18 -14.16
C ALA A 122 1.96 -8.51 -14.07
N ALA A 123 1.12 -8.65 -13.04
CA ALA A 123 0.30 -9.86 -12.86
C ALA A 123 -0.86 -9.99 -13.87
N GLN A 124 -1.27 -8.92 -14.56
CA GLN A 124 -2.39 -8.97 -15.52
C GLN A 124 -2.15 -9.92 -16.69
N GLN A 125 -0.89 -10.22 -17.01
CA GLN A 125 -0.54 -11.22 -18.02
C GLN A 125 -1.15 -12.61 -17.70
N TRP A 126 -1.43 -12.89 -16.43
CA TRP A 126 -2.01 -14.13 -15.94
C TRP A 126 -3.44 -13.96 -15.40
N ARG A 127 -4.24 -13.11 -16.06
CA ARG A 127 -5.64 -12.84 -15.67
C ARG A 127 -6.58 -14.03 -15.57
N ALA A 128 -6.19 -15.17 -16.14
CA ALA A 128 -6.94 -16.43 -16.06
C ALA A 128 -6.71 -17.20 -14.74
N HIS A 129 -5.77 -16.76 -13.90
CA HIS A 129 -5.51 -17.37 -12.60
C HIS A 129 -6.69 -17.13 -11.64
N PRO A 130 -7.13 -18.13 -10.84
CA PRO A 130 -8.26 -17.98 -9.91
C PRO A 130 -8.11 -16.80 -8.93
N ASP A 131 -6.89 -16.55 -8.46
CA ASP A 131 -6.61 -15.47 -7.50
C ASP A 131 -6.50 -14.07 -8.14
N HIS A 132 -6.59 -13.96 -9.46
CA HIS A 132 -6.45 -12.67 -10.16
C HIS A 132 -7.49 -11.64 -9.71
N GLU A 133 -8.69 -12.06 -9.29
CA GLU A 133 -9.70 -11.14 -8.77
C GLU A 133 -9.25 -10.39 -7.51
N ARG A 134 -8.32 -10.95 -6.75
CA ARG A 134 -7.74 -10.32 -5.55
C ARG A 134 -6.73 -9.24 -5.91
N TRP A 135 -6.08 -9.37 -7.07
CA TRP A 135 -5.03 -8.45 -7.55
C TRP A 135 -5.61 -7.43 -8.53
N ARG A 136 -6.34 -6.45 -7.99
CA ARG A 136 -6.86 -5.32 -8.75
C ARG A 136 -6.10 -4.05 -8.38
N PRO A 137 -5.90 -3.12 -9.33
CA PRO A 137 -5.33 -1.83 -8.99
C PRO A 137 -6.16 -1.16 -7.90
N ARG A 138 -5.48 -0.47 -6.98
CA ARG A 138 -6.13 0.29 -5.92
C ARG A 138 -6.24 1.75 -6.30
N HIS A 139 -7.28 2.39 -5.80
CA HIS A 139 -7.37 3.83 -5.85
C HIS A 139 -6.27 4.43 -4.98
N TYR A 140 -5.62 5.45 -5.52
CA TYR A 140 -4.68 6.24 -4.72
C TYR A 140 -5.48 7.04 -3.70
N LEU A 141 -5.00 7.01 -2.45
CA LEU A 141 -5.51 7.81 -1.32
C LEU A 141 -6.96 7.47 -0.93
N ASN A 142 -7.17 7.10 0.34
CA ASN A 142 -8.51 6.86 0.85
C ASN A 142 -9.36 8.14 0.92
N ALA A 143 -10.68 7.96 0.98
CA ALA A 143 -11.63 9.07 0.95
C ALA A 143 -11.45 10.06 2.12
N ALA A 144 -11.05 9.57 3.30
CA ALA A 144 -10.79 10.42 4.47
C ALA A 144 -9.64 11.40 4.21
N HIS A 145 -8.59 10.93 3.55
CA HIS A 145 -7.45 11.79 3.21
C HIS A 145 -7.68 12.65 1.97
N LEU A 146 -8.38 12.12 0.95
CA LEU A 146 -8.82 12.98 -0.15
C LEU A 146 -9.65 14.16 0.38
N ALA A 147 -10.50 13.92 1.38
CA ALA A 147 -11.24 14.98 2.07
C ALA A 147 -10.32 15.92 2.88
N SER A 148 -9.25 15.44 3.51
CA SER A 148 -8.30 16.30 4.24
C SER A 148 -7.52 17.24 3.31
N LEU A 149 -7.22 16.80 2.09
CA LEU A 149 -6.59 17.62 1.05
C LEU A 149 -7.55 18.66 0.45
N LEU A 150 -8.85 18.36 0.39
CA LEU A 150 -9.88 19.22 -0.22
C LEU A 150 -10.59 20.14 0.79
N GLY A 151 -10.38 19.93 2.10
CA GLY A 151 -10.98 20.75 3.15
C GLY A 151 -10.45 22.20 3.13
N PRO A 152 -11.25 23.18 3.60
CA PRO A 152 -10.82 24.57 3.65
C PRO A 152 -9.58 24.70 4.56
N ARG A 153 -8.47 25.18 3.99
CA ARG A 153 -7.30 25.61 4.76
C ARG A 153 -7.74 26.80 5.62
N SER A 154 -8.00 26.60 6.90
CA SER A 154 -8.16 27.71 7.84
C SER A 154 -6.84 28.48 7.90
N GLY A 155 -6.75 29.55 7.11
CA GLY A 155 -5.53 30.36 7.04
C GLY A 155 -5.41 31.32 5.86
N ASP A 156 -6.45 31.58 5.07
CA ASP A 156 -6.42 32.65 4.07
C ASP A 156 -6.74 34.01 4.70
N THR A 157 -5.80 34.52 5.49
CA THR A 157 -5.59 35.97 5.64
C THR A 157 -4.10 36.25 5.87
N SER A 158 -3.31 36.14 4.82
CA SER A 158 -2.14 37.00 4.66
C SER A 158 -1.78 37.10 3.19
N THR A 159 -1.77 38.33 2.69
CA THR A 159 -1.59 38.75 1.31
C THR A 159 -0.19 38.51 0.73
N ASP A 160 0.51 37.47 1.18
CA ASP A 160 1.86 37.08 0.72
C ASP A 160 1.94 35.62 0.21
N ALA A 161 0.81 34.92 0.08
CA ALA A 161 0.76 33.52 -0.35
C ALA A 161 0.90 33.30 -1.88
N VAL A 162 1.56 34.21 -2.61
CA VAL A 162 1.93 33.97 -4.02
C VAL A 162 3.30 33.31 -4.07
N ARG A 163 3.37 32.06 -3.59
CA ARG A 163 4.38 31.06 -3.98
C ARG A 163 3.97 29.71 -3.41
N GLY A 164 3.12 29.01 -4.17
CA GLY A 164 2.89 27.59 -3.96
C GLY A 164 4.18 26.78 -4.20
N PRO A 165 4.25 25.51 -3.76
CA PRO A 165 5.44 24.66 -3.86
C PRO A 165 5.83 24.26 -5.28
N TYR A 166 5.07 24.71 -6.29
CA TYR A 166 5.39 24.58 -7.71
C TYR A 166 5.84 25.93 -8.25
N GLY A 167 6.96 26.44 -7.72
CA GLY A 167 7.75 27.44 -8.43
C GLY A 167 8.28 26.80 -9.69
N HIS A 168 7.61 27.05 -10.82
CA HIS A 168 8.18 26.84 -12.15
C HIS A 168 9.48 27.63 -12.25
N GLU A 169 10.62 27.00 -12.00
CA GLU A 169 11.95 27.43 -12.47
C GLU A 169 13.01 26.43 -11.98
N ALA A 170 13.20 25.35 -12.75
CA ALA A 170 14.44 24.57 -12.76
C ALA A 170 14.51 23.71 -14.03
N HIS A 171 14.80 24.35 -15.16
CA HIS A 171 15.50 23.74 -16.30
C HIS A 171 16.59 24.72 -16.72
N PRO A 172 17.85 24.27 -16.71
CA PRO A 172 18.57 24.12 -17.97
C PRO A 172 18.80 22.65 -18.35
#